data_AF-A0A1W9WD98-F1
#
_entry.id   AF-A0A1W9WD98-F1
#
_cell.length_a   1.000
_cell.length_b   1.000
_cell.length_c   1.000
_cell.angle_alpha   90.00
_cell.angle_beta   90.00
_cell.angle_gamma   90.00
#
_symmetry.space_group_name_H-M   'P 1'
#
loop_
_entity.id
_entity.type
_entity.pdbx_description
1 polymer ?
#
loop_
_entity_poly.entity_id
_entity_poly.type
_entity_poly.pdbx_seq_one_letter_code
_entity_poly.pdbx_strand_id
1 'polypeptide(L)'
;MSARIKILVNAFPMVNVNTGIGRYLRCLYQVLEEHYGDRLEIGYFDGKRVSTTMPSGPGNLTRWSRLVSLFWRLPAYPAFFLRLCFHFNQERNFRRYVKDYDIYHEAGFFPLLSPSHVRTVFTLHDLSVFRFPQYHPRERVLYCRVFLSRRCENVS
;
A
#
# COMPACT_ATOMS: atom_id res chain seq x y z
N MET A 1 -15.83 -22.16 18.24
CA MET A 1 -15.87 -21.05 17.26
C MET A 1 -14.66 -21.23 16.35
N SER A 2 -14.84 -21.30 15.03
CA SER A 2 -13.69 -21.38 14.12
C SER A 2 -12.89 -20.07 14.21
N ALA A 3 -11.56 -20.14 14.17
CA ALA A 3 -10.73 -18.94 14.20
C ALA A 3 -11.04 -18.08 12.97
N ARG A 4 -11.22 -16.76 13.17
CA ARG A 4 -11.39 -15.83 12.05
C ARG A 4 -10.09 -15.68 11.29
N ILE A 5 -10.18 -15.56 9.97
CA ILE A 5 -9.03 -15.29 9.11
C ILE A 5 -8.68 -13.81 9.23
N LYS A 6 -7.43 -13.52 9.56
CA LYS A 6 -6.93 -12.16 9.73
C LYS A 6 -6.27 -11.67 8.45
N ILE A 7 -6.82 -10.59 7.89
CA ILE A 7 -6.33 -9.97 6.67
C ILE A 7 -5.78 -8.58 6.99
N LEU A 8 -4.51 -8.35 6.69
CA LEU A 8 -3.90 -7.03 6.70
C LEU A 8 -3.91 -6.45 5.29
N VAL A 9 -4.65 -5.37 5.06
CA VAL A 9 -4.63 -4.64 3.79
C VAL A 9 -3.71 -3.43 3.86
N ASN A 10 -2.89 -3.22 2.84
CA ASN A 10 -2.23 -1.93 2.65
C ASN A 10 -3.26 -0.88 2.21
N ALA A 11 -3.81 -0.16 3.19
CA ALA A 11 -4.82 0.87 3.00
C ALA A 11 -4.22 2.25 2.68
N PHE A 12 -2.89 2.37 2.51
CA PHE A 12 -2.24 3.63 2.14
C PHE A 12 -2.87 4.33 0.91
N PRO A 13 -3.32 3.61 -0.15
CA PRO A 13 -4.03 4.24 -1.27
C PRO A 13 -5.39 4.84 -0.90
N MET A 14 -6.05 4.34 0.17
CA MET A 14 -7.33 4.88 0.65
C MET A 14 -7.16 6.18 1.45
N VAL A 15 -6.02 6.36 2.11
CA VAL A 15 -5.74 7.51 3.00
C VAL A 15 -5.39 8.78 2.20
N ASN A 16 -4.91 8.62 0.98
CA ASN A 16 -4.56 9.73 0.10
C ASN A 16 -5.75 10.18 -0.77
N VAL A 17 -5.56 11.21 -1.62
CA VAL A 17 -6.58 11.64 -2.58
C VAL A 17 -7.05 10.45 -3.40
N ASN A 18 -8.37 10.37 -3.57
CA ASN A 18 -9.06 9.20 -4.07
C ASN A 18 -8.60 8.83 -5.49
N THR A 19 -7.77 7.80 -5.59
CA THR A 19 -7.34 7.20 -6.87
C THR A 19 -8.23 6.01 -7.23
N GLY A 20 -8.09 5.49 -8.45
CA GLY A 20 -8.78 4.25 -8.86
C GLY A 20 -8.47 3.07 -7.93
N ILE A 21 -7.23 2.95 -7.45
CA ILE A 21 -6.80 1.91 -6.50
C ILE A 21 -7.51 2.08 -5.16
N GLY A 22 -7.57 3.31 -4.63
CA GLY A 22 -8.28 3.60 -3.38
C GLY A 22 -9.77 3.27 -3.47
N ARG A 23 -10.42 3.60 -4.59
CA ARG A 23 -11.82 3.22 -4.84
C ARG A 23 -12.01 1.70 -4.92
N TYR A 24 -11.15 1.01 -5.68
CA TYR A 24 -11.17 -0.46 -5.78
C TYR A 24 -11.12 -1.12 -4.40
N LEU A 25 -10.14 -0.73 -3.59
CA LEU A 25 -9.99 -1.29 -2.25
C LEU A 25 -11.22 -1.01 -1.38
N ARG A 26 -11.81 0.21 -1.43
CA ARG A 26 -13.01 0.51 -0.64
C ARG A 26 -14.19 -0.38 -1.02
N CYS A 27 -14.47 -0.49 -2.31
CA CYS A 27 -15.57 -1.33 -2.80
C CYS A 27 -15.35 -2.80 -2.43
N LEU A 28 -14.14 -3.32 -2.61
CA LEU A 28 -13.80 -4.70 -2.27
C LEU A 28 -14.00 -4.98 -0.78
N TYR A 29 -13.38 -4.16 0.07
CA TYR A 29 -13.41 -4.41 1.51
C TYR A 29 -14.77 -4.12 2.15
N GLN A 30 -15.55 -3.19 1.60
CA GLN A 30 -16.93 -2.98 2.01
C GLN A 30 -17.78 -4.25 1.79
N VAL A 31 -17.68 -4.85 0.61
CA VAL A 31 -18.42 -6.08 0.28
C VAL A 31 -17.91 -7.27 1.09
N LEU A 32 -16.60 -7.35 1.37
CA LEU A 32 -16.03 -8.40 2.21
C LEU A 32 -16.51 -8.30 3.67
N GLU A 33 -16.53 -7.08 4.24
CA GLU A 33 -17.04 -6.87 5.59
C GLU A 33 -18.54 -7.18 5.70
N GLU A 34 -19.32 -6.78 4.69
CA GLU A 34 -20.78 -7.01 4.63
C GLU A 34 -21.13 -8.50 4.56
N HIS A 35 -20.45 -9.28 3.71
CA HIS A 35 -20.80 -10.69 3.49
C HIS A 35 -20.01 -11.71 4.33
N TYR A 36 -18.83 -11.33 4.84
CA TYR A 36 -17.92 -12.26 5.51
C TYR A 36 -17.34 -11.75 6.83
N GLY A 37 -17.88 -10.67 7.42
CA GLY A 37 -17.41 -10.10 8.68
C GLY A 37 -17.52 -11.03 9.91
N ASP A 38 -18.31 -12.11 9.82
CA ASP A 38 -18.37 -13.18 10.82
C ASP A 38 -17.13 -14.09 10.80
N ARG A 39 -16.46 -14.19 9.63
CA ARG A 39 -15.30 -15.06 9.36
C ARG A 39 -13.99 -14.30 9.21
N LEU A 40 -14.04 -13.01 8.92
CA LEU A 40 -12.87 -12.17 8.65
C LEU A 40 -12.61 -11.16 9.77
N GLU A 41 -11.33 -10.90 10.01
CA GLU A 41 -10.85 -9.77 10.80
C GLU A 41 -9.92 -8.94 9.90
N ILE A 42 -10.32 -7.70 9.61
CA ILE A 42 -9.61 -6.85 8.64
C ILE A 42 -8.84 -5.75 9.38
N GLY A 43 -7.53 -5.70 9.14
CA GLY A 43 -6.65 -4.62 9.57
C GLY A 43 -6.30 -3.71 8.38
N TYR A 44 -6.55 -2.41 8.52
CA TYR A 44 -6.23 -1.38 7.53
C TYR A 44 -4.91 -0.69 7.89
N PHE A 45 -3.83 -1.00 7.17
CA PHE A 45 -2.52 -0.38 7.37
C PHE A 45 -2.41 0.95 6.61
N ASP A 46 -2.23 2.06 7.33
CA ASP A 46 -2.16 3.42 6.75
C ASP A 46 -0.73 3.90 6.44
N GLY A 47 0.25 3.00 6.49
CA GLY A 47 1.68 3.32 6.37
C GLY A 47 2.40 3.56 7.70
N LYS A 48 1.65 3.76 8.79
CA LYS A 48 2.20 4.00 10.14
C LYS A 48 1.60 3.07 11.18
N ARG A 49 0.29 2.86 11.13
CA ARG A 49 -0.48 2.08 12.10
C ARG A 49 -1.52 1.22 11.39
N VAL A 50 -2.13 0.31 12.14
CA VAL A 50 -3.26 -0.49 11.69
C VAL A 50 -4.51 -0.02 12.42
N SER A 51 -5.59 0.17 11.67
CA SER A 51 -6.94 0.44 12.17
C SER A 51 -7.86 -0.74 11.88
N THR A 52 -8.86 -0.95 12.72
CA THR A 52 -9.97 -1.88 12.43
C THR A 52 -11.07 -1.23 11.61
N THR A 53 -11.01 0.09 11.43
CA THR A 53 -11.98 0.86 10.64
C THR A 53 -11.37 1.30 9.32
N MET A 54 -12.15 1.17 8.25
CA MET A 54 -11.75 1.58 6.91
C MET A 54 -11.45 3.09 6.85
N PRO A 55 -10.31 3.51 6.26
CA PRO A 55 -9.98 4.93 6.12
C PRO A 55 -10.92 5.70 5.20
N SER A 56 -11.42 6.84 5.68
CA SER A 56 -12.32 7.73 4.93
C SER A 56 -11.60 8.72 3.99
N GLY A 57 -10.26 8.76 4.00
CA GLY A 57 -9.45 9.65 3.15
C GLY A 57 -8.63 10.68 3.94
N PRO A 58 -8.02 11.66 3.26
CA PRO A 58 -7.16 12.64 3.92
C PRO A 58 -7.99 13.63 4.74
N GLY A 59 -7.77 13.68 6.05
CA GLY A 59 -8.48 14.61 6.94
C GLY A 59 -8.23 16.10 6.67
N ASN A 60 -7.23 16.46 5.86
CA ASN A 60 -6.98 17.85 5.44
C ASN A 60 -6.41 17.91 4.00
N LEU A 61 -7.30 17.96 3.02
CA LEU A 61 -6.98 18.03 1.58
C LEU A 61 -6.02 19.20 1.24
N THR A 62 -6.20 20.36 1.86
CA THR A 62 -5.43 21.59 1.56
C THR A 62 -3.98 21.53 2.05
N ARG A 63 -3.71 20.83 3.16
CA ARG A 63 -2.33 20.59 3.62
C ARG A 63 -1.66 19.53 2.76
N TRP A 64 -2.39 18.49 2.38
CA TRP A 64 -1.89 17.42 1.51
C TRP A 64 -1.49 17.95 0.13
N SER A 65 -2.34 18.76 -0.50
CA SER A 65 -2.04 19.35 -1.82
C SER A 65 -0.77 20.20 -1.80
N ARG A 66 -0.55 20.98 -0.74
CA ARG A 66 0.68 21.76 -0.57
C ARG A 66 1.92 20.89 -0.44
N LEU A 67 1.89 19.86 0.39
CA LEU A 67 3.02 18.92 0.54
C LEU A 67 3.35 18.21 -0.77
N VAL A 68 2.32 17.75 -1.48
CA VAL A 68 2.47 17.10 -2.79
C VAL A 68 3.05 18.08 -3.81
N SER A 69 2.57 19.32 -3.85
CA SER A 69 3.10 20.34 -4.76
C SER A 69 4.57 20.65 -4.51
N LEU A 70 5.01 20.62 -3.24
CA LEU A 70 6.41 20.82 -2.88
C LEU A 70 7.25 19.61 -3.31
N PHE A 71 6.75 18.39 -3.10
CA PHE A 71 7.43 17.18 -3.55
C PHE A 71 7.66 17.16 -5.06
N TRP A 72 6.68 17.60 -5.85
CA TRP A 72 6.79 17.66 -7.31
C TRP A 72 7.82 18.67 -7.83
N ARG A 73 8.27 19.61 -7.00
CA ARG A 73 9.31 20.58 -7.35
C ARG A 73 10.72 20.04 -7.13
N LEU A 74 10.85 18.90 -6.47
CA LEU A 74 12.16 18.31 -6.19
C LEU A 74 12.75 17.66 -7.44
N PRO A 75 14.07 17.78 -7.67
CA PRO A 75 14.75 16.98 -8.67
C PRO A 75 14.61 15.48 -8.40
N ALA A 76 14.78 14.66 -9.44
CA ALA A 76 14.49 13.23 -9.39
C ALA A 76 15.26 12.46 -8.29
N TYR A 77 16.55 12.73 -8.09
CA TYR A 77 17.37 11.99 -7.11
C TYR A 77 17.00 12.33 -5.65
N PRO A 78 16.86 13.59 -5.23
CA PRO A 78 16.31 13.93 -3.92
C PRO A 78 14.90 13.36 -3.69
N ALA A 79 14.01 13.47 -4.68
CA ALA A 79 12.66 12.92 -4.58
C ALA A 79 12.68 11.39 -4.42
N PHE A 80 13.59 10.71 -5.13
CA PHE A 80 13.82 9.27 -5.00
C PHE A 80 14.33 8.91 -3.61
N PHE A 81 15.33 9.64 -3.09
CA PHE A 81 15.86 9.41 -1.74
C PHE A 81 14.78 9.57 -0.66
N LEU A 82 13.98 10.64 -0.71
CA LEU A 82 12.86 10.82 0.22
C LEU A 82 11.85 9.67 0.14
N ARG A 83 11.57 9.17 -1.06
CA ARG A 83 10.71 8.01 -1.27
C ARG A 83 11.30 6.74 -0.65
N LEU A 84 12.63 6.54 -0.72
CA LEU A 84 13.31 5.44 -0.03
C LEU A 84 13.18 5.57 1.49
N CYS A 85 13.45 6.74 2.05
CA CYS A 85 13.30 6.98 3.49
C CYS A 85 11.87 6.68 3.95
N PHE A 86 10.86 7.15 3.20
CA PHE A 86 9.46 6.86 3.49
C PHE A 86 9.17 5.37 3.39
N HIS A 87 9.63 4.69 2.34
CA HIS A 87 9.46 3.25 2.16
C HIS A 87 10.02 2.44 3.33
N PHE A 88 11.26 2.69 3.74
CA PHE A 88 11.88 1.95 4.84
C PHE A 88 11.18 2.22 6.18
N ASN A 89 10.71 3.45 6.41
CA ASN A 89 9.90 3.75 7.59
C ASN A 89 8.55 3.02 7.58
N GLN A 90 7.86 3.00 6.43
CA GLN A 90 6.62 2.24 6.29
C GLN A 90 6.85 0.75 6.50
N GLU A 91 7.89 0.18 5.90
CA GLU A 91 8.20 -1.24 6.05
C GLU A 91 8.55 -1.60 7.49
N ARG A 92 9.30 -0.74 8.20
CA ARG A 92 9.58 -0.91 9.62
C ARG A 92 8.29 -0.96 10.45
N ASN A 93 7.34 -0.07 10.17
CA ASN A 93 6.05 -0.07 10.87
C ASN A 93 5.21 -1.30 10.49
N PHE A 94 5.14 -1.63 9.21
CA PHE A 94 4.42 -2.79 8.69
C PHE A 94 4.84 -4.10 9.37
N ARG A 95 6.16 -4.33 9.50
CA ARG A 95 6.72 -5.53 10.14
C ARG A 95 6.27 -5.73 11.59
N ARG A 96 5.90 -4.65 12.29
CA ARG A 96 5.40 -4.73 13.67
C ARG A 96 4.02 -5.38 13.76
N TYR A 97 3.21 -5.23 12.71
CA TYR A 97 1.81 -5.63 12.69
C TYR A 97 1.56 -6.90 11.86
N VAL A 98 2.19 -7.03 10.68
CA VAL A 98 1.90 -8.11 9.72
C VAL A 98 2.07 -9.52 10.29
N LYS A 99 2.97 -9.70 11.26
CA LYS A 99 3.24 -11.00 11.88
C LYS A 99 2.02 -11.61 12.58
N ASP A 100 1.03 -10.78 12.96
CA ASP A 100 -0.17 -11.18 13.71
C ASP A 100 -1.36 -11.47 12.76
N TYR A 101 -1.11 -11.52 11.45
CA TYR A 101 -2.12 -11.74 10.40
C TYR A 101 -1.80 -12.98 9.57
N ASP A 102 -2.82 -13.57 8.94
CA ASP A 102 -2.69 -14.76 8.10
C ASP A 102 -2.41 -14.38 6.63
N ILE A 103 -3.05 -13.28 6.19
CA ILE A 103 -2.99 -12.79 4.82
C ILE A 103 -2.60 -11.33 4.81
N TYR A 104 -1.71 -10.96 3.90
CA TYR A 104 -1.38 -9.59 3.54
C TYR A 104 -1.87 -9.29 2.12
N HIS A 105 -2.70 -8.27 1.96
CA HIS A 105 -3.14 -7.79 0.65
C HIS A 105 -2.47 -6.46 0.30
N GLU A 106 -1.68 -6.48 -0.79
CA GLU A 106 -1.07 -5.30 -1.39
C GLU A 106 -1.76 -4.93 -2.70
N ALA A 107 -1.98 -3.62 -2.91
CA ALA A 107 -2.52 -3.07 -4.17
C ALA A 107 -1.71 -1.88 -4.72
N GLY A 108 -0.54 -1.61 -4.14
CA GLY A 108 0.41 -0.60 -4.56
C GLY A 108 1.32 -1.07 -5.69
N PHE A 109 2.51 -0.47 -5.78
CA PHE A 109 3.46 -0.80 -6.85
C PHE A 109 4.09 -2.19 -6.70
N PHE A 110 4.32 -2.63 -5.47
CA PHE A 110 4.94 -3.90 -5.12
C PHE A 110 4.72 -4.19 -3.62
N PRO A 111 4.79 -5.46 -3.19
CA PRO A 111 4.58 -5.84 -1.79
C PRO A 111 5.72 -5.39 -0.87
N LEU A 112 5.34 -4.99 0.35
CA LEU A 112 6.26 -4.90 1.49
C LEU A 112 6.70 -6.32 1.90
N LEU A 113 7.85 -6.43 2.57
CA LEU A 113 8.34 -7.74 3.02
C LEU A 113 7.46 -8.27 4.15
N SER A 114 6.73 -9.35 3.87
CA SER A 114 6.00 -10.13 4.86
C SER A 114 6.83 -11.33 5.34
N PRO A 115 6.61 -11.81 6.57
CA PRO A 115 7.13 -13.10 7.02
C PRO A 115 6.60 -14.26 6.17
N SER A 116 7.33 -15.37 6.12
CA SER A 116 6.98 -16.55 5.30
C SER A 116 5.69 -17.24 5.71
N HIS A 117 5.23 -17.08 6.95
CA HIS A 117 3.96 -17.63 7.42
C HIS A 117 2.74 -16.82 6.96
N VAL A 118 2.95 -15.60 6.46
CA VAL A 118 1.88 -14.69 6.00
C VAL A 118 1.75 -14.78 4.48
N ARG A 119 0.58 -15.18 3.99
CA ARG A 119 0.31 -15.29 2.56
C ARG A 119 0.10 -13.92 1.94
N THR A 120 0.80 -13.62 0.85
CA THR A 120 0.69 -12.32 0.18
C THR A 120 -0.21 -12.41 -1.05
N VAL A 121 -1.30 -11.66 -1.05
CA VAL A 121 -2.12 -11.39 -2.23
C VAL A 121 -1.67 -10.04 -2.80
N PHE A 122 -1.19 -10.04 -4.04
CA PHE A 122 -0.74 -8.82 -4.70
C PHE A 122 -1.59 -8.50 -5.92
N THR A 123 -2.28 -7.37 -5.90
CA THR A 123 -3.07 -6.85 -7.01
C THR A 123 -2.30 -5.75 -7.73
N LEU A 124 -1.79 -6.05 -8.93
CA LEU A 124 -1.07 -5.08 -9.76
C LEU A 124 -2.04 -4.39 -10.73
N HIS A 125 -2.31 -3.11 -10.49
CA HIS A 125 -3.28 -2.34 -11.29
C HIS A 125 -2.73 -1.74 -12.58
N ASP A 126 -1.44 -1.43 -12.63
CA ASP A 126 -0.86 -0.64 -13.71
C ASP A 126 0.56 -1.10 -14.06
N LEU A 127 0.76 -1.40 -15.33
CA LEU A 127 2.05 -1.78 -15.92
C LEU A 127 2.71 -0.64 -16.71
N SER A 128 2.07 0.53 -16.81
CA SER A 128 2.55 1.63 -17.63
C SER A 128 3.89 2.18 -17.14
N VAL A 129 4.20 2.09 -15.84
CA VAL A 129 5.51 2.48 -15.30
C VAL A 129 6.66 1.65 -15.89
N PHE A 130 6.38 0.44 -16.36
CA PHE A 130 7.34 -0.44 -17.03
C PHE A 130 7.30 -0.27 -18.54
N ARG A 131 6.10 -0.22 -19.13
CA ARG A 131 5.90 -0.17 -20.58
C ARG A 131 6.23 1.21 -21.17
N PHE A 132 5.91 2.28 -20.44
CA PHE A 132 6.05 3.66 -20.87
C PHE A 132 6.69 4.58 -19.81
N PRO A 133 7.90 4.25 -19.32
CA PRO A 133 8.54 4.96 -18.22
C PRO A 133 8.76 6.46 -18.50
N GLN A 134 8.84 6.87 -19.78
CA GLN A 134 9.01 8.26 -20.19
C GLN A 134 7.86 9.18 -19.79
N TYR A 135 6.65 8.65 -19.57
CA TYR A 135 5.49 9.43 -19.12
C TYR A 135 5.34 9.46 -17.60
N HIS A 136 6.28 8.84 -16.88
CA HIS A 136 6.28 8.80 -15.43
C HIS A 136 7.40 9.65 -14.84
N PRO A 137 7.18 10.19 -13.63
CA PRO A 137 8.22 10.85 -12.87
C PRO A 137 9.43 9.91 -12.69
N ARG A 138 10.64 10.41 -12.99
CA ARG A 138 11.86 9.61 -13.00
C ARG A 138 12.11 8.90 -11.67
N GLU A 139 11.81 9.56 -10.56
CA GLU A 139 11.96 8.97 -9.22
C GLU A 139 11.05 7.77 -8.99
N ARG A 140 9.84 7.77 -9.59
CA ARG A 140 8.90 6.65 -9.50
C ARG A 140 9.37 5.46 -10.33
N VAL A 141 9.93 5.73 -11.51
CA VAL A 141 10.51 4.69 -12.38
C VAL A 141 11.70 4.03 -11.67
N LEU A 142 12.62 4.83 -11.10
CA LEU A 142 13.75 4.32 -10.32
C LEU A 142 13.27 3.46 -9.15
N TYR A 143 12.26 3.93 -8.42
CA TYR A 143 11.67 3.20 -7.30
C TYR A 143 11.09 1.84 -7.70
N CYS A 144 10.29 1.78 -8.77
CA CYS A 144 9.73 0.50 -9.23
C CYS A 144 10.84 -0.45 -9.71
N ARG A 145 11.84 0.04 -10.44
CA ARG A 145 12.97 -0.77 -10.92
C ARG A 145 13.81 -1.37 -9.79
N VAL A 146 14.01 -0.63 -8.70
CA VAL A 146 14.83 -1.10 -7.57
C VAL A 146 14.16 -2.25 -6.80
N PHE A 147 12.83 -2.22 -6.67
CA PHE A 147 12.12 -3.14 -5.79
C PHE A 147 11.28 -4.21 -6.48
N LEU A 148 10.57 -3.92 -7.58
CA LEU A 148 9.49 -4.79 -8.08
C LEU A 148 9.94 -6.25 -8.23
N SER A 149 10.96 -6.53 -9.04
CA SER A 149 11.39 -7.91 -9.34
C SER A 149 11.69 -8.70 -8.06
N ARG A 150 12.53 -8.12 -7.19
CA ARG A 150 12.95 -8.73 -5.92
C ARG A 150 11.79 -8.95 -4.97
N ARG A 151 10.75 -8.11 -5.01
CA ARG A 151 9.58 -8.23 -4.12
C ARG A 151 8.57 -9.22 -4.66
N CYS A 152 8.38 -9.28 -5.98
CA CYS A 152 7.50 -10.26 -6.61
C CYS A 152 8.01 -11.70 -6.46
N GLU A 153 9.33 -11.93 -6.40
CA GLU A 153 9.91 -13.24 -6.09
C GLU A 153 9.46 -13.81 -4.73
N ASN A 154 9.02 -12.95 -3.81
CA ASN A 154 8.57 -13.35 -2.47
C ASN A 154 7.04 -13.51 -2.36
N VAL A 155 6.29 -13.41 -3.47
CA VAL A 155 4.85 -13.63 -3.47
C VAL A 155 4.59 -15.13 -3.71
N SER A 156 4.08 -15.83 -2.69
CA SER A 156 3.87 -17.28 -2.69
C SER A 156 2.53 -17.72 -2.12
#